data_AF-A0A2V5R3T5-F1
#
_entry.id   AF-A0A2V5R3T5-F1
#
_cell.length_a   1.000
_cell.length_b   1.000
_cell.length_c   1.000
_cell.angle_alpha   90.00
_cell.angle_beta   90.00
_cell.angle_gamma   90.00
#
_symmetry.space_group_name_H-M   'P 1'
#
loop_
_entity.id
_entity.type
_entity.pdbx_description
1 polymer ?
#
loop_
_entity_poly.entity_id
_entity_poly.type
_entity_poly.pdbx_seq_one_letter_code
_entity_poly.pdbx_strand_id
1 'polypeptide(L)' 'MKSPIKVAVTGAAGHIGYALVFRIASGQMFGPDQPVALYL' A
#
# COMPACT_ATOMS: atom_id res chain seq x y z
N MET A 1 6.31 -12.93 13.14
CA MET A 1 5.72 -12.31 11.92
C MET A 1 5.22 -10.93 12.30
N LYS A 2 5.51 -9.88 11.52
CA LYS A 2 5.02 -8.53 11.82
C LYS A 2 3.52 -8.45 11.54
N SER A 3 2.78 -7.72 12.37
CA SER A 3 1.36 -7.47 12.11
C SER A 3 1.19 -6.60 10.86
N PRO A 4 0.21 -6.88 9.98
CA PRO A 4 -0.04 -6.05 8.81
C PRO A 4 -0.47 -4.63 9.18
N ILE A 5 0.06 -3.64 8.47
CA ILE A 5 -0.43 -2.26 8.54
C ILE A 5 -1.65 -2.14 7.62
N LYS A 6 -2.75 -1.59 8.14
CA LYS A 6 -3.94 -1.29 7.35
C LYS A 6 -3.78 0.08 6.72
N VAL A 7 -3.84 0.16 5.39
CA VAL A 7 -3.61 1.38 4.63
C VAL A 7 -4.87 1.70 3.83
N ALA A 8 -5.50 2.83 4.11
CA ALA A 8 -6.59 3.35 3.30
C ALA A 8 -6.03 4.28 2.22
N VAL A 9 -6.37 4.03 0.96
CA VAL A 9 -6.00 4.84 -0.20
C VAL A 9 -7.27 5.40 -0.81
N THR A 10 -7.53 6.69 -0.61
CA THR A 10 -8.69 7.35 -1.23
C THR A 10 -8.40 7.70 -2.67
N GLY A 11 -9.45 7.71 -3.52
CA GLY A 11 -9.28 7.99 -4.95
C GLY A 11 -8.37 6.99 -5.66
N ALA A 12 -8.32 5.73 -5.20
CA ALA A 12 -7.43 4.70 -5.73
C ALA A 12 -7.62 4.43 -7.24
N ALA A 13 -8.81 4.69 -7.78
CA ALA A 13 -9.10 4.59 -9.21
C ALA A 13 -8.51 5.74 -10.05
N GLY A 14 -8.03 6.82 -9.43
CA GLY A 14 -7.35 7.92 -10.13
C GLY A 14 -5.93 7.55 -10.56
N HIS A 15 -5.37 8.31 -11.50
CA HIS A 15 -4.01 8.08 -12.04
C HIS A 15 -2.93 7.98 -10.95
N ILE A 16 -3.01 8.82 -9.91
CA ILE A 16 -2.08 8.79 -8.78
C ILE A 16 -2.26 7.53 -7.96
N GLY A 17 -3.52 7.18 -7.63
CA GLY A 17 -3.85 5.99 -6.87
C GLY A 17 -3.34 4.72 -7.55
N TYR A 18 -3.59 4.59 -8.86
CA TYR A 18 -3.13 3.45 -9.66
C TYR A 18 -1.60 3.29 -9.62
N ALA A 19 -0.85 4.38 -9.78
CA ALA A 19 0.61 4.33 -9.70
C ALA A 19 1.14 4.10 -8.27
N LEU A 20 0.43 4.59 -7.25
CA LEU A 20 0.85 4.55 -5.85
C LEU A 20 0.70 3.17 -5.21
N VAL A 21 -0.44 2.50 -5.41
CA VAL A 21 -0.78 1.26 -4.68
C VAL A 21 0.25 0.16 -4.89
N PHE A 22 0.82 0.06 -6.09
CA PHE A 22 1.87 -0.94 -6.38
C PHE A 22 3.18 -0.66 -5.65
N ARG A 23 3.53 0.61 -5.41
CA ARG A 23 4.73 1.00 -4.67
C ARG A 23 4.59 0.71 -3.18
N ILE A 24 3.38 0.92 -2.64
CA ILE A 24 3.06 0.54 -1.27
C ILE A 24 3.15 -0.99 -1.13
N ALA A 25 2.50 -1.73 -2.04
CA ALA A 25 2.49 -3.19 -2.04
C ALA A 25 3.89 -3.80 -2.24
N SER A 26 4.80 -3.15 -2.98
CA SER A 26 6.17 -3.61 -3.18
C SER A 26 7.09 -3.33 -1.98
N GLY A 27 6.59 -2.75 -0.88
CA GLY A 27 7.37 -2.44 0.30
C GLY A 27 8.21 -1.16 0.21
N GLN A 28 8.04 -0.31 -0.82
CA GLN A 28 8.81 0.93 -0.94
C GLN A 28 8.45 1.97 0.14
N MET A 29 7.28 1.86 0.76
CA MET A 29 6.81 2.80 1.79
C MET A 29 7.18 2.39 3.22
N PHE A 30 7.04 1.10 3.55
CA PHE A 30 7.21 0.59 4.93
C PHE A 30 8.34 -0.45 5.07
N GLY A 31 9.09 -0.70 4.00
CA GLY A 31 10.13 -1.71 3.92
C GLY A 31 9.63 -3.06 3.38
N PRO A 32 10.53 -3.88 2.80
CA PRO A 32 10.16 -5.13 2.12
C PRO A 32 9.58 -6.21 3.06
N ASP A 33 9.91 -6.16 4.35
CA ASP A 33 9.48 -7.16 5.33
C ASP A 33 8.21 -6.77 6.11
N GLN A 34 7.60 -5.61 5.80
CA GLN A 34 6.41 -5.13 6.48
C GLN A 34 5.15 -5.48 5.66
N PRO A 35 4.33 -6.45 6.10
CA PRO A 35 3.08 -6.74 5.44
C PRO A 35 2.11 -5.56 5.52
N VAL A 36 1.33 -5.37 4.47
CA VAL A 36 0.30 -4.33 4.36
C VAL A 36 -1.03 -4.92 3.88
N ALA A 37 -2.13 -4.35 4.33
CA ALA A 37 -3.47 -4.61 3.83
C ALA A 37 -4.03 -3.30 3.23
N LEU A 38 -4.22 -3.28 1.92
CA LEU A 38 -4.71 -2.10 1.20
C LEU A 38 -6.24 -2.08 1.18
N TYR A 39 -6.81 -0.91 1.47
CA TYR A 39 -8.22 -0.58 1.34
C TYR A 39 -8.30 0.55 0.31
N LEU A 40 -8.91 0.27 -0.84
CA LEU A 40 -8.93 1.13 -2.03
C LEU A 40 -10.28 1.84 -2.21
#